data_AF-A0A1G4IX82-F1
#
_entry.id   AF-A0A1G4IX82-F1
#
_cell.length_a   1.000
_cell.length_b   1.000
_cell.length_c   1.000
_cell.angle_alpha   90.00
_cell.angle_beta   90.00
_cell.angle_gamma   90.00
#
_symmetry.space_group_name_H-M   'P 1'
#
loop_
_entity.id
_entity.type
_entity.pdbx_description
1 polymer ?
#
loop_
_entity_poly.entity_id
_entity_poly.type
_entity_poly.pdbx_seq_one_letter_code
_entity_poly.pdbx_strand_id
1 'polypeptide(L)'
;MSNDPFVDYSQLLSHLLTDEGDLNDGVVSFLYHLFPGDLFVRAMSLLDSRDMFIYLFDKAQGTCKHSESTETEPDRDPSLSTSHNSEDRVVKKGLEQNQRDFTPETTEPLYLQTAVDRKLDANSVQNETTNSRESTAPPSTSNVSSGIEEKNMVEALYDPAHKIMNRLVVKQNNEQTSPICVDLERWFCSCEEFNAQFLQNVVNCTSAGPTDQSTLYSRAVQDLDTKHSPPRSDRFAQLPHNPTDQVQRYFRHEMAMCPHLLAFGILLQTSTRILAYFTHTNMTVYLITVQNLDEWLNLHLNVVD
;
A
#
# COMPACT_ATOMS: atom_id res chain seq x y z
N MET A 1 -28.82 4.20 18.02
CA MET A 1 -27.57 4.76 17.49
C MET A 1 -26.60 4.74 18.65
N SER A 2 -25.70 3.74 18.68
CA SER A 2 -24.57 3.76 19.61
C SER A 2 -23.76 5.02 19.30
N ASN A 3 -23.64 5.91 20.28
CA ASN A 3 -22.78 7.08 20.22
C ASN A 3 -21.32 6.62 20.35
N ASP A 4 -20.86 5.76 19.43
CA ASP A 4 -19.45 5.46 19.38
C ASP A 4 -18.73 6.74 18.95
N PRO A 5 -17.73 7.21 19.72
CA PRO A 5 -17.01 8.41 19.40
C PRO A 5 -16.31 8.21 18.06
N PHE A 6 -16.69 9.02 17.07
CA PHE A 6 -16.00 9.06 15.79
C PHE A 6 -14.60 9.64 15.98
N VAL A 7 -13.59 8.92 15.49
CA VAL A 7 -12.19 9.36 15.44
C VAL A 7 -11.87 9.63 13.97
N ASP A 8 -11.39 10.83 13.65
CA ASP A 8 -10.86 11.16 12.33
C ASP A 8 -9.41 10.67 12.27
N TYR A 9 -9.20 9.50 11.65
CA TYR A 9 -7.88 8.86 11.60
C TYR A 9 -6.92 9.63 10.68
N SER A 10 -7.39 10.18 9.57
CA SER A 10 -6.57 11.05 8.72
C SER A 10 -6.00 12.24 9.49
N GLN A 11 -6.82 12.92 10.29
CA GLN A 11 -6.36 14.05 11.10
C GLN A 11 -5.41 13.58 12.20
N LEU A 12 -5.77 12.54 12.95
CA LEU A 12 -4.94 12.02 14.04
C LEU A 12 -3.54 11.59 13.54
N LEU A 13 -3.49 10.82 12.47
CA LEU A 13 -2.23 10.32 11.90
C LEU A 13 -1.43 11.45 11.21
N SER A 14 -2.07 12.55 10.79
CA SER A 14 -1.35 13.72 10.28
C SER A 14 -0.48 14.41 11.36
N HIS A 15 -0.83 14.23 12.63
CA HIS A 15 -0.05 14.73 13.77
C HIS A 15 1.11 13.82 14.17
N LEU A 16 1.36 12.74 13.41
CA LEU A 16 2.52 11.86 13.62
C LEU A 16 3.84 12.63 13.45
N LEU A 17 3.85 13.69 12.64
CA LEU A 17 4.95 14.64 12.56
C LEU A 17 4.60 15.94 13.27
N THR A 18 5.57 16.51 13.97
CA THR A 18 5.49 17.86 14.52
C THR A 18 5.61 18.91 13.42
N ASP A 19 5.43 20.18 13.74
CA ASP A 19 5.59 21.27 12.77
C ASP A 19 7.06 21.43 12.32
N GLU A 20 8.00 20.98 13.15
CA GLU A 20 9.43 20.94 12.88
C GLU A 20 9.82 19.76 11.96
N GLY A 21 8.92 18.80 11.75
CA GLY A 21 9.15 17.63 10.89
C GLY A 21 9.75 16.42 11.61
N ASP A 22 9.81 16.44 12.94
CA ASP A 22 10.22 15.30 13.76
C ASP A 22 9.02 14.41 14.09
N LEU A 23 9.26 13.15 14.45
CA LEU A 23 8.21 12.26 14.95
C LEU A 23 7.68 12.75 16.30
N ASN A 24 6.36 12.85 16.42
CA ASN A 24 5.70 13.27 17.65
C ASN A 24 5.55 12.08 18.62
N ASP A 25 6.49 11.96 19.56
CA ASP A 25 6.52 10.88 20.56
C ASP A 25 5.20 10.72 21.34
N GLY A 26 4.51 11.83 21.62
CA GLY A 26 3.22 11.80 22.31
C GLY A 26 2.14 11.13 21.48
N VAL A 27 2.06 11.47 20.18
CA VAL A 27 1.13 10.86 19.24
C VAL A 27 1.51 9.41 18.96
N VAL A 28 2.80 9.12 18.75
CA VAL A 28 3.32 7.75 18.59
C VAL A 28 2.92 6.87 19.79
N SER A 29 3.12 7.36 21.02
CA SER A 29 2.72 6.65 22.24
C SER A 29 1.23 6.37 22.30
N PHE A 30 0.40 7.34 21.91
CA PHE A 30 -1.05 7.16 21.84
C PHE A 30 -1.45 6.13 20.78
N LEU A 31 -0.88 6.18 19.58
CA LEU A 31 -1.19 5.27 18.48
C LEU A 31 -0.79 3.82 18.78
N TYR A 32 0.25 3.59 19.58
CA TYR A 32 0.58 2.25 20.09
C TYR A 32 -0.56 1.61 20.87
N HIS A 33 -1.33 2.40 21.62
CA HIS A 33 -2.46 1.89 22.41
C HIS A 33 -3.76 1.85 21.61
N LEU A 34 -3.86 2.65 20.54
CA LEU A 34 -5.07 2.75 19.72
C LEU A 34 -5.25 1.53 18.80
N PHE A 35 -4.17 1.04 18.20
CA PHE A 35 -4.23 -0.09 17.27
C PHE A 35 -3.89 -1.42 17.96
N PRO A 36 -4.73 -2.47 17.82
CA PRO A 36 -4.51 -3.75 18.49
C PRO A 36 -3.36 -4.56 17.89
N GLY A 37 -2.87 -5.57 18.62
CA GLY A 37 -1.96 -6.59 18.09
C GLY A 37 -0.65 -6.06 17.52
N ASP A 38 -0.06 -5.05 18.18
CA ASP A 38 1.17 -4.35 17.80
C ASP A 38 1.15 -3.83 16.35
N LEU A 39 -0.04 -3.63 15.78
CA LEU A 39 -0.22 -3.31 14.38
C LEU A 39 0.48 -2.01 14.00
N PHE A 40 0.43 -1.00 14.88
CA PHE A 40 1.13 0.26 14.67
C PHE A 40 2.66 0.11 14.75
N VAL A 41 3.19 -0.68 15.70
CA VAL A 41 4.63 -0.99 15.78
C VAL A 41 5.12 -1.64 14.50
N ARG A 42 4.37 -2.62 13.99
CA ARG A 42 4.70 -3.35 12.76
C ARG A 42 4.62 -2.44 11.53
N ALA A 43 3.62 -1.56 11.47
CA ALA A 43 3.50 -0.57 10.39
C ALA A 43 4.66 0.44 10.40
N MET A 44 5.04 0.97 11.56
CA MET A 44 6.20 1.86 11.70
C MET A 44 7.51 1.15 11.36
N SER A 45 7.68 -0.09 11.81
CA SER A 45 8.86 -0.91 11.45
C SER A 45 8.96 -1.10 9.93
N LEU A 46 7.82 -1.27 9.25
CA LEU A 46 7.78 -1.39 7.80
C LEU A 46 8.11 -0.06 7.10
N LEU A 47 7.63 1.06 7.62
CA LEU A 47 7.97 2.39 7.10
C LEU A 47 9.48 2.68 7.19
N ASP A 48 10.19 2.07 8.14
CA ASP A 48 11.64 2.21 8.31
C ASP A 48 12.45 1.11 7.61
N SER A 49 11.83 0.04 7.10
CA SER A 49 12.54 -1.16 6.64
C SER A 49 13.21 -1.04 5.28
N ARG A 50 12.87 -0.01 4.49
CA ARG A 50 13.29 0.16 3.09
C ARG A 50 12.74 -0.89 2.12
N ASP A 51 11.60 -1.49 2.47
CA ASP A 51 10.94 -2.49 1.62
C ASP A 51 9.66 -1.97 0.97
N MET A 52 9.28 -0.71 1.20
CA MET A 52 8.07 -0.11 0.65
C MET A 52 8.36 0.65 -0.65
N PHE A 53 7.59 0.33 -1.68
CA PHE A 53 7.71 0.90 -3.02
C PHE A 53 6.34 1.42 -3.49
N ILE A 54 6.34 2.63 -4.06
CA ILE A 54 5.20 3.25 -4.71
C ILE A 54 5.59 3.47 -6.17
N TYR A 55 5.08 2.62 -7.05
CA TYR A 55 5.31 2.75 -8.49
C TYR A 55 4.24 3.63 -9.11
N LEU A 56 4.64 4.65 -9.87
CA LEU A 56 3.74 5.55 -10.60
C LEU A 56 3.87 5.30 -12.10
N PHE A 57 2.77 5.03 -12.79
CA PHE A 57 2.80 4.87 -14.25
C PHE A 57 2.64 6.22 -14.94
N ASP A 58 3.71 6.70 -15.60
CA ASP A 58 3.69 7.94 -16.38
C ASP A 58 3.40 7.64 -17.85
N LYS A 59 2.14 7.87 -18.25
CA LYS A 59 1.68 7.65 -19.62
C LYS A 59 2.12 8.76 -20.58
N ALA A 60 2.61 9.91 -20.10
CA ALA A 60 2.79 11.12 -20.89
C ALA A 60 3.92 11.02 -21.94
N GLN A 61 4.80 10.02 -21.85
CA GLN A 61 5.91 9.84 -22.80
C GLN A 61 5.61 8.84 -23.93
N GLY A 62 4.42 8.26 -23.93
CA GLY A 62 4.03 7.18 -24.85
C GLY A 62 3.50 7.61 -26.21
N THR A 63 4.19 8.46 -26.97
CA THR A 63 4.17 8.26 -28.44
C THR A 63 5.13 7.13 -28.76
N CYS A 64 4.78 5.92 -28.31
CA CYS A 64 5.47 4.73 -28.71
C CYS A 64 5.21 4.58 -30.21
N LYS A 65 6.22 4.88 -31.04
CA LYS A 65 6.23 4.44 -32.43
C LYS A 65 6.22 2.93 -32.35
N HIS A 66 5.03 2.32 -32.39
CA HIS A 66 4.90 0.88 -32.48
C HIS A 66 5.85 0.41 -33.57
N SER A 67 6.84 -0.39 -33.19
CA SER A 67 7.55 -1.26 -34.11
C SER A 67 6.47 -1.97 -34.92
N GLU A 68 6.49 -1.75 -36.23
CA GLU A 68 5.56 -2.38 -37.17
C GLU A 68 5.42 -3.85 -36.83
N SER A 69 4.17 -4.25 -36.58
CA SER A 69 3.77 -5.63 -36.39
C SER A 69 4.34 -6.46 -37.54
N THR A 70 5.28 -7.36 -37.25
CA THR A 70 5.68 -8.40 -38.21
C THR A 70 4.44 -9.23 -38.49
N GLU A 71 3.91 -9.11 -39.71
CA GLU A 71 2.88 -9.99 -40.25
C GLU A 71 3.37 -11.44 -40.14
N THR A 72 2.63 -12.27 -39.42
CA THR A 72 2.84 -13.72 -39.43
C THR A 72 2.29 -14.26 -40.75
N GLU A 73 3.17 -14.83 -41.58
CA GLU A 73 2.76 -15.51 -42.81
C GLU A 73 1.78 -16.65 -42.50
N PRO A 74 0.74 -16.87 -43.34
CA PRO A 74 -0.23 -17.94 -43.14
C PRO A 74 0.38 -19.31 -43.44
N ASP A 75 0.26 -20.22 -42.48
CA ASP A 75 0.62 -21.65 -42.60
C ASP A 75 -0.07 -22.28 -43.82
N ARG A 76 0.74 -22.84 -44.72
CA ARG A 76 0.26 -23.73 -45.79
C ARG A 76 0.27 -25.16 -45.27
N ASP A 77 -0.91 -25.77 -45.22
CA ASP A 77 -1.11 -27.20 -45.00
C ASP A 77 -0.41 -28.05 -46.07
N PRO A 78 0.38 -29.06 -45.68
CA PRO A 78 0.61 -30.26 -46.46
C PRO A 78 -0.19 -31.41 -45.82
N SER A 79 -1.34 -31.69 -46.44
CA SER A 79 -2.13 -32.89 -46.21
C SER A 79 -1.36 -34.19 -46.48
N LEU A 80 -1.78 -35.25 -45.78
CA LEU A 80 -1.62 -36.70 -46.05
C LEU A 80 -0.26 -37.29 -45.62
N SER A 81 -0.21 -38.23 -44.67
CA SER A 81 -0.82 -39.56 -44.81
C SER A 81 -0.47 -40.51 -43.65
N THR A 82 -1.40 -41.44 -43.39
CA THR A 82 -1.24 -42.84 -42.97
C THR A 82 -1.03 -43.24 -41.49
N SER A 83 -2.05 -43.99 -41.06
CA SER A 83 -2.23 -44.92 -39.94
C SER A 83 -1.06 -45.83 -39.52
N HIS A 84 -0.99 -46.20 -38.23
CA HIS A 84 -0.97 -47.61 -37.78
C HIS A 84 -1.25 -47.77 -36.27
N ASN A 85 -1.91 -48.89 -35.96
CA ASN A 85 -2.44 -49.34 -34.66
C ASN A 85 -1.38 -49.86 -33.66
N SER A 86 -1.89 -50.10 -32.43
CA SER A 86 -1.70 -51.24 -31.51
C SER A 86 -0.73 -51.16 -30.30
N GLU A 87 -1.37 -51.35 -29.13
CA GLU A 87 -1.07 -52.27 -28.02
C GLU A 87 -0.05 -51.91 -26.91
N ASP A 88 -0.62 -51.74 -25.71
CA ASP A 88 -0.32 -52.40 -24.42
C ASP A 88 1.12 -52.77 -24.05
N ARG A 89 1.58 -52.23 -22.90
CA ARG A 89 2.21 -53.06 -21.86
C ARG A 89 2.24 -52.44 -20.46
N VAL A 90 1.64 -53.19 -19.53
CA VAL A 90 1.75 -53.11 -18.07
C VAL A 90 3.14 -53.56 -17.61
N VAL A 91 3.80 -52.81 -16.71
CA VAL A 91 4.73 -53.37 -15.70
C VAL A 91 4.67 -52.57 -14.39
N LYS A 92 4.33 -53.28 -13.31
CA LYS A 92 4.45 -52.88 -11.89
C LYS A 92 5.90 -53.03 -11.38
N LYS A 93 6.32 -52.13 -10.48
CA LYS A 93 7.28 -52.29 -9.33
C LYS A 93 7.36 -50.90 -8.68
N GLY A 94 7.15 -50.62 -7.40
CA GLY A 94 7.29 -51.42 -6.19
C GLY A 94 8.69 -51.18 -5.59
N LEU A 95 8.86 -50.16 -4.73
CA LEU A 95 9.65 -50.25 -3.48
C LEU A 95 9.54 -48.99 -2.58
N GLU A 96 9.09 -49.30 -1.38
CA GLU A 96 9.22 -48.75 -0.03
C GLU A 96 10.26 -47.66 0.37
N GLN A 97 9.80 -46.92 1.40
CA GLN A 97 10.50 -46.45 2.62
C GLN A 97 11.55 -45.33 2.56
N ASN A 98 11.24 -44.20 3.21
CA ASN A 98 11.82 -43.85 4.51
C ASN A 98 11.18 -42.58 5.09
N GLN A 99 10.41 -42.73 6.16
CA GLN A 99 10.07 -41.66 7.10
C GLN A 99 11.14 -41.67 8.20
N ARG A 100 11.80 -40.53 8.41
CA ARG A 100 12.55 -40.25 9.63
C ARG A 100 11.97 -39.00 10.28
N ASP A 101 11.52 -39.22 11.51
CA ASP A 101 11.23 -38.20 12.50
C ASP A 101 12.43 -37.28 12.71
N PHE A 102 12.16 -35.97 12.75
CA PHE A 102 13.06 -34.98 13.32
C PHE A 102 12.23 -34.04 14.20
N THR A 103 12.42 -34.19 15.50
CA THR A 103 12.11 -33.17 16.51
C THR A 103 13.12 -32.04 16.45
N PRO A 104 12.73 -30.81 16.78
CA PRO A 104 13.66 -29.83 17.31
C PRO A 104 13.25 -29.36 18.72
N GLU A 105 14.10 -29.64 19.70
CA GLU A 105 14.31 -28.80 20.88
C GLU A 105 15.13 -27.57 20.45
N THR A 106 14.70 -26.34 20.77
CA THR A 106 15.59 -25.20 21.11
C THR A 106 14.73 -24.12 21.79
N THR A 107 14.79 -23.97 23.12
CA THR A 107 15.67 -23.06 23.88
C THR A 107 15.38 -21.57 23.63
N GLU A 108 14.82 -20.92 24.65
CA GLU A 108 14.72 -19.46 24.81
C GLU A 108 16.09 -18.76 24.75
N PRO A 109 16.08 -17.45 24.48
CA PRO A 109 16.97 -16.58 25.24
C PRO A 109 16.26 -15.40 25.91
N LEU A 110 16.69 -15.21 27.16
CA LEU A 110 16.51 -14.06 28.03
C LEU A 110 16.92 -12.74 27.38
N TYR A 111 16.16 -11.71 27.77
CA TYR A 111 16.48 -10.29 27.87
C TYR A 111 17.96 -9.94 28.07
N LEU A 112 18.43 -8.91 27.35
CA LEU A 112 19.39 -7.97 27.92
C LEU A 112 19.19 -6.56 27.40
N GLN A 113 18.88 -5.71 28.37
CA GLN A 113 18.70 -4.27 28.32
C GLN A 113 20.06 -3.61 28.51
N THR A 114 20.41 -2.62 27.69
CA THR A 114 21.49 -1.68 28.02
C THR A 114 21.05 -0.25 27.71
N ALA A 115 20.95 0.52 28.79
CA ALA A 115 20.89 1.96 28.80
C ALA A 115 22.29 2.54 28.52
N VAL A 116 22.35 3.65 27.79
CA VAL A 116 23.48 4.59 27.85
C VAL A 116 22.94 6.01 27.84
N ASP A 117 23.15 6.68 28.97
CA ASP A 117 23.00 8.12 29.18
C ASP A 117 23.87 8.95 28.23
N ARG A 118 23.33 10.09 27.76
CA ARG A 118 24.13 11.30 27.51
C ARG A 118 23.28 12.57 27.69
N LYS A 119 23.52 13.24 28.81
CA LYS A 119 23.31 14.68 29.01
C LYS A 119 24.38 15.47 28.24
N LEU A 120 24.01 16.62 27.69
CA LEU A 120 24.76 17.88 27.81
C LEU A 120 23.92 19.07 27.32
N ASP A 121 24.17 20.19 27.98
CA ASP A 121 23.33 21.37 28.12
C ASP A 121 23.43 22.43 26.99
N ALA A 122 22.30 23.08 26.75
CA ALA A 122 22.02 24.53 26.70
C ALA A 122 22.91 25.58 25.98
N ASN A 123 22.20 26.36 25.16
CA ASN A 123 22.24 27.83 24.94
C ASN A 123 23.34 28.47 24.06
N SER A 124 22.91 29.17 22.99
CA SER A 124 22.91 30.65 22.96
C SER A 124 22.20 31.24 21.72
N VAL A 125 21.49 32.33 21.97
CA VAL A 125 20.70 33.20 21.09
C VAL A 125 21.58 34.30 20.47
N GLN A 126 21.22 34.77 19.25
CA GLN A 126 21.17 36.17 18.73
C GLN A 126 21.13 36.14 17.18
N ASN A 127 20.01 36.42 16.50
CA ASN A 127 19.35 37.70 16.14
C ASN A 127 20.01 38.56 15.04
N GLU A 128 19.18 38.85 14.02
CA GLU A 128 19.01 40.10 13.27
C GLU A 128 19.69 40.38 11.89
N THR A 129 18.85 40.30 10.85
CA THR A 129 18.45 41.36 9.88
C THR A 129 19.44 41.87 8.83
N THR A 130 19.12 41.71 7.53
CA THR A 130 18.74 42.82 6.59
C THR A 130 18.48 42.41 5.13
N ASN A 131 17.31 42.83 4.65
CA ASN A 131 16.79 43.13 3.29
C ASN A 131 17.75 43.16 2.07
N SER A 132 17.27 42.69 0.90
CA SER A 132 16.70 43.57 -0.15
C SER A 132 16.56 42.93 -1.55
N ARG A 133 15.45 43.32 -2.21
CA ARG A 133 15.24 43.61 -3.65
C ARG A 133 14.66 42.55 -4.60
N GLU A 134 13.39 42.81 -4.89
CA GLU A 134 12.65 42.52 -6.13
C GLU A 134 13.37 42.98 -7.41
N SER A 135 13.21 42.19 -8.48
CA SER A 135 13.13 42.68 -9.85
C SER A 135 12.33 41.68 -10.69
N THR A 136 11.17 42.15 -11.18
CA THR A 136 10.21 41.39 -11.98
C THR A 136 10.32 41.81 -13.45
N ALA A 137 10.47 40.85 -14.36
CA ALA A 137 10.28 40.99 -15.80
C ALA A 137 9.72 39.66 -16.37
N PRO A 138 8.98 39.68 -17.50
CA PRO A 138 7.83 38.80 -17.77
C PRO A 138 8.20 37.44 -18.39
N PRO A 139 7.29 36.44 -18.34
CA PRO A 139 7.61 35.09 -18.79
C PRO A 139 7.51 34.97 -20.31
N SER A 140 8.63 34.59 -20.92
CA SER A 140 8.69 33.99 -22.24
C SER A 140 8.09 32.59 -22.19
N THR A 141 7.12 32.33 -23.08
CA THR A 141 6.51 31.04 -23.35
C THR A 141 7.56 29.97 -23.65
N SER A 142 7.79 29.07 -22.69
CA SER A 142 8.55 27.83 -22.89
C SER A 142 7.59 26.65 -22.87
N ASN A 143 7.55 25.91 -23.98
CA ASN A 143 6.88 24.63 -24.13
C ASN A 143 7.28 23.68 -22.98
N VAL A 144 6.34 23.40 -22.09
CA VAL A 144 6.53 22.50 -20.95
C VAL A 144 6.40 21.07 -21.46
N SER A 145 7.54 20.38 -21.52
CA SER A 145 7.61 18.93 -21.52
C SER A 145 6.92 18.43 -20.26
N SER A 146 5.82 17.69 -20.43
CA SER A 146 5.01 17.13 -19.35
C SER A 146 5.64 15.88 -18.75
N GLY A 147 6.82 16.02 -18.15
CA GLY A 147 7.35 15.04 -17.21
C GLY A 147 6.90 15.41 -15.80
N ILE A 148 6.45 14.43 -15.01
CA ILE A 148 6.10 14.67 -13.61
C ILE A 148 7.42 14.87 -12.84
N GLU A 149 7.72 16.11 -12.43
CA GLU A 149 8.86 16.38 -11.54
C GLU A 149 8.63 15.76 -10.15
N GLU A 150 9.68 15.35 -9.44
CA GLU A 150 9.58 14.57 -8.18
C GLU A 150 8.78 15.27 -7.06
N LYS A 151 8.94 16.60 -6.91
CA LYS A 151 8.09 17.39 -5.97
C LYS A 151 6.62 17.42 -6.39
N ASN A 152 6.34 17.33 -7.68
CA ASN A 152 5.00 17.26 -8.22
C ASN A 152 4.39 15.86 -7.99
N MET A 153 5.20 14.79 -7.94
CA MET A 153 4.70 13.43 -7.73
C MET A 153 3.99 13.23 -6.38
N VAL A 154 4.53 13.80 -5.29
CA VAL A 154 3.90 13.74 -3.95
C VAL A 154 2.56 14.46 -3.97
N GLU A 155 2.50 15.65 -4.55
CA GLU A 155 1.26 16.43 -4.64
C GLU A 155 0.23 15.71 -5.52
N ALA A 156 0.66 15.15 -6.65
CA ALA A 156 -0.22 14.48 -7.58
C ALA A 156 -0.80 13.16 -7.05
N LEU A 157 -0.14 12.49 -6.10
CA LEU A 157 -0.72 11.35 -5.37
C LEU A 157 -1.88 11.74 -4.43
N TYR A 158 -1.90 13.00 -3.97
CA TYR A 158 -2.92 13.53 -3.07
C TYR A 158 -4.01 14.34 -3.78
N ASP A 159 -3.77 14.76 -5.02
CA ASP A 159 -4.70 15.56 -5.79
C ASP A 159 -5.77 14.68 -6.45
N PRO A 160 -7.06 14.79 -6.04
CA PRO A 160 -8.14 14.02 -6.66
C PRO A 160 -8.38 14.37 -8.13
N ALA A 161 -7.93 15.54 -8.62
CA ALA A 161 -8.05 15.92 -10.02
C ALA A 161 -7.07 15.16 -10.92
N HIS A 162 -5.92 14.73 -10.37
CA HIS A 162 -4.87 14.03 -11.09
C HIS A 162 -4.83 12.57 -10.66
N LYS A 163 -5.75 11.75 -11.17
CA LYS A 163 -5.74 10.31 -10.89
C LYS A 163 -4.54 9.63 -11.57
N ILE A 164 -3.41 9.58 -10.86
CA ILE A 164 -2.23 8.83 -11.28
C ILE A 164 -2.44 7.35 -10.99
N MET A 165 -2.17 6.51 -12.00
CA MET A 165 -2.13 5.07 -11.80
C MET A 165 -0.89 4.72 -10.98
N ASN A 166 -1.12 4.17 -9.79
CA ASN A 166 -0.06 3.75 -8.88
C ASN A 166 -0.20 2.28 -8.48
N ARG A 167 0.91 1.72 -8.02
CA ARG A 167 0.98 0.36 -7.47
C ARG A 167 1.84 0.39 -6.20
N LEU A 168 1.22 -0.06 -5.11
CA LEU A 168 1.83 -0.09 -3.78
C LEU A 168 2.34 -1.51 -3.53
N VAL A 169 3.65 -1.63 -3.34
CA VAL A 169 4.33 -2.90 -3.24
C VAL A 169 5.22 -2.93 -2.01
N VAL A 170 5.21 -4.05 -1.30
CA VAL A 170 6.16 -4.34 -0.24
C VAL A 170 7.02 -5.53 -0.67
N LYS A 171 8.33 -5.31 -0.74
CA LYS A 171 9.30 -6.38 -0.96
C LYS A 171 9.35 -7.27 0.28
N GLN A 172 9.39 -8.57 0.08
CA GLN A 172 9.59 -9.52 1.17
C GLN A 172 11.07 -9.87 1.30
N ASN A 173 11.49 -10.18 2.53
CA ASN A 173 12.89 -10.53 2.84
C ASN A 173 13.36 -11.83 2.18
N ASN A 174 12.42 -12.71 1.81
CA ASN A 174 12.74 -13.97 1.15
C ASN A 174 12.55 -13.83 -0.37
N GLU A 175 13.57 -14.15 -1.15
CA GLU A 175 13.53 -14.07 -2.62
C GLU A 175 12.53 -15.07 -3.24
N GLN A 176 12.09 -16.05 -2.46
CA GLN A 176 11.14 -17.08 -2.90
C GLN A 176 9.68 -16.70 -2.68
N THR A 177 9.40 -15.61 -1.96
CA THR A 177 8.03 -15.23 -1.61
C THR A 177 7.57 -14.05 -2.46
N SER A 178 6.35 -14.15 -2.98
CA SER A 178 5.74 -13.13 -3.84
C SER A 178 5.64 -11.76 -3.17
N PRO A 179 5.87 -10.65 -3.90
CA PRO A 179 5.72 -9.32 -3.35
C PRO A 179 4.29 -9.07 -2.85
N ILE A 180 4.17 -8.34 -1.75
CA ILE A 180 2.85 -7.98 -1.21
C ILE A 180 2.35 -6.75 -1.96
N CYS A 181 1.14 -6.86 -2.52
CA CYS A 181 0.46 -5.77 -3.20
C CYS A 181 -0.62 -5.18 -2.30
N VAL A 182 -0.69 -3.84 -2.26
CA VAL A 182 -1.69 -3.10 -1.49
C VAL A 182 -2.52 -2.22 -2.43
N ASP A 183 -3.83 -2.17 -2.20
CA ASP A 183 -4.78 -1.33 -2.91
C ASP A 183 -5.65 -0.60 -1.87
N LEU A 184 -5.34 0.68 -1.64
CA LEU A 184 -6.08 1.51 -0.70
C LEU A 184 -7.46 1.91 -1.22
N GLU A 185 -7.65 2.03 -2.54
CA GLU A 185 -8.96 2.37 -3.12
C GLU A 185 -9.98 1.25 -2.86
N ARG A 186 -9.51 0.00 -2.76
CA ARG A 186 -10.38 -1.16 -2.49
C ARG A 186 -10.22 -1.73 -1.09
N TRP A 187 -9.37 -1.11 -0.27
CA TRP A 187 -8.95 -1.62 1.03
C TRP A 187 -8.56 -3.10 1.00
N PHE A 188 -7.60 -3.42 0.14
CA PHE A 188 -7.14 -4.77 -0.11
C PHE A 188 -5.63 -4.89 0.07
N CYS A 189 -5.19 -6.04 0.59
CA CYS A 189 -3.78 -6.39 0.66
C CYS A 189 -3.61 -7.89 0.40
N SER A 190 -2.61 -8.27 -0.42
CA SER A 190 -2.38 -9.68 -0.75
C SER A 190 -1.73 -10.50 0.38
N CYS A 191 -1.32 -9.86 1.48
CA CYS A 191 -0.67 -10.56 2.59
C CYS A 191 -1.59 -11.55 3.31
N GLU A 192 -1.02 -12.61 3.88
CA GLU A 192 -1.75 -13.65 4.60
C GLU A 192 -2.58 -13.12 5.77
N GLU A 193 -2.04 -12.17 6.54
CA GLU A 193 -2.74 -11.59 7.70
C GLU A 193 -4.06 -10.92 7.32
N PHE A 194 -4.08 -10.12 6.24
CA PHE A 194 -5.30 -9.48 5.76
C PHE A 194 -6.31 -10.54 5.31
N ASN A 195 -5.87 -11.52 4.52
CA ASN A 195 -6.74 -12.59 4.02
C ASN A 195 -7.34 -13.42 5.16
N ALA A 196 -6.56 -13.73 6.20
CA ALA A 196 -7.03 -14.46 7.37
C ALA A 196 -8.07 -13.66 8.17
N GLN A 197 -7.80 -12.38 8.45
CA GLN A 197 -8.76 -11.51 9.15
C GLN A 197 -10.04 -11.30 8.33
N PHE A 198 -9.91 -11.04 7.02
CA PHE A 198 -11.05 -10.85 6.13
C PHE A 198 -11.94 -12.11 6.08
N LEU A 199 -11.32 -13.28 5.92
CA LEU A 199 -12.04 -14.56 5.94
C LEU A 199 -12.74 -14.78 7.28
N GLN A 200 -12.07 -14.52 8.40
CA GLN A 200 -12.63 -14.77 9.73
C GLN A 200 -13.76 -13.77 10.09
N ASN A 201 -13.52 -12.49 9.90
CA ASN A 201 -14.35 -11.42 10.45
C ASN A 201 -15.42 -10.91 9.48
N VAL A 202 -15.20 -11.03 8.17
CA VAL A 202 -16.14 -10.55 7.14
C VAL A 202 -16.92 -11.71 6.54
N VAL A 203 -16.21 -12.76 6.09
CA VAL A 203 -16.83 -13.90 5.38
C VAL A 203 -17.47 -14.87 6.37
N ASN A 204 -16.72 -15.35 7.35
CA ASN A 204 -17.13 -16.38 8.30
C ASN A 204 -17.80 -15.81 9.56
N CYS A 205 -18.19 -14.54 9.56
CA CYS A 205 -18.83 -13.91 10.73
C CYS A 205 -20.11 -14.67 11.09
N THR A 206 -20.04 -15.52 12.13
CA THR A 206 -21.11 -16.40 12.62
C THR A 206 -21.98 -15.75 13.70
N SER A 207 -21.78 -14.46 13.97
CA SER A 207 -22.42 -13.70 15.05
C SER A 207 -23.92 -13.45 14.85
N ALA A 208 -24.52 -14.01 13.82
CA ALA A 208 -25.85 -13.69 13.41
C ALA A 208 -26.71 -14.96 13.37
N GLY A 209 -27.83 -14.91 14.09
CA GLY A 209 -28.78 -16.01 14.18
C GLY A 209 -29.30 -16.47 12.81
N PRO A 210 -30.18 -17.49 12.76
CA PRO A 210 -30.62 -18.17 11.52
C PRO A 210 -31.36 -17.28 10.49
N THR A 211 -31.41 -15.96 10.68
CA THR A 211 -32.12 -14.97 9.85
C THR A 211 -31.23 -13.87 9.26
N ASP A 212 -29.92 -13.82 9.55
CA ASP A 212 -29.10 -12.71 9.06
C ASP A 212 -28.61 -12.94 7.63
N GLN A 213 -29.34 -12.34 6.69
CA GLN A 213 -29.00 -12.29 5.26
C GLN A 213 -28.14 -11.05 4.93
N SER A 214 -27.34 -10.56 5.88
CA SER A 214 -26.44 -9.44 5.64
C SER A 214 -25.46 -9.78 4.52
N THR A 215 -25.47 -8.98 3.46
CA THR A 215 -24.53 -9.11 2.34
C THR A 215 -23.10 -8.85 2.80
N LEU A 216 -22.10 -9.41 2.10
CA LEU A 216 -20.68 -9.13 2.37
C LEU A 216 -20.39 -7.63 2.37
N TYR A 217 -21.01 -6.89 1.44
CA TYR A 217 -20.91 -5.43 1.38
C TYR A 217 -21.33 -4.77 2.68
N SER A 218 -22.54 -5.07 3.18
CA SER A 218 -23.06 -4.47 4.42
C SER A 218 -22.25 -4.82 5.68
N ARG A 219 -21.46 -5.90 5.64
CA ARG A 219 -20.56 -6.29 6.73
C ARG A 219 -19.25 -5.52 6.69
N ALA A 220 -18.67 -5.40 5.49
CA ALA A 220 -17.35 -4.82 5.27
C ALA A 220 -17.37 -3.29 5.13
N VAL A 221 -18.48 -2.72 4.65
CA VAL A 221 -18.57 -1.31 4.27
C VAL A 221 -19.62 -0.60 5.12
N GLN A 222 -19.25 0.57 5.61
CA GLN A 222 -20.14 1.51 6.27
C GLN A 222 -20.47 2.66 5.32
N ASP A 223 -21.75 2.80 5.01
CA ASP A 223 -22.30 3.94 4.27
C ASP A 223 -22.72 5.04 5.25
N LEU A 224 -22.28 6.27 5.00
CA LEU A 224 -22.62 7.46 5.78
C LEU A 224 -23.39 8.44 4.90
N ASP A 225 -24.64 8.71 5.27
CA ASP A 225 -25.49 9.67 4.57
C ASP A 225 -25.06 11.12 4.86
N THR A 226 -24.68 11.85 3.81
CA THR A 226 -24.26 13.25 3.88
C THR A 226 -25.38 14.24 3.58
N LYS A 227 -26.63 13.78 3.38
CA LYS A 227 -27.80 14.66 3.19
C LYS A 227 -28.05 15.60 4.35
N HIS A 228 -27.81 15.11 5.56
CA HIS A 228 -28.20 15.78 6.79
C HIS A 228 -27.00 16.14 7.68
N SER A 229 -25.78 15.78 7.25
CA SER A 229 -24.55 16.07 7.98
C SER A 229 -23.45 16.49 7.01
N PRO A 230 -22.55 17.39 7.41
CA PRO A 230 -21.42 17.75 6.56
C PRO A 230 -20.58 16.50 6.28
N PRO A 231 -20.00 16.37 5.07
CA PRO A 231 -19.10 15.28 4.75
C PRO A 231 -17.92 15.26 5.73
N ARG A 232 -17.52 14.06 6.12
CA ARG A 232 -16.33 13.84 6.96
C ARG A 232 -15.07 14.19 6.18
N SER A 233 -14.11 14.80 6.87
CA SER A 233 -12.76 15.08 6.38
C SER A 233 -11.87 13.83 6.30
N ASP A 234 -12.20 12.80 7.08
CA ASP A 234 -11.42 11.57 7.16
C ASP A 234 -11.36 10.84 5.83
N ARG A 235 -10.15 10.50 5.39
CA ARG A 235 -9.85 9.76 4.16
C ARG A 235 -9.32 8.36 4.48
N PHE A 236 -9.03 8.05 5.73
CA PHE A 236 -8.53 6.75 6.14
C PHE A 236 -9.60 5.68 5.88
N ALA A 237 -9.23 4.62 5.18
CA ALA A 237 -10.15 3.57 4.74
C ALA A 237 -11.37 4.04 3.92
N GLN A 238 -11.33 5.26 3.38
CA GLN A 238 -12.40 5.78 2.52
C GLN A 238 -12.35 5.08 1.16
N LEU A 239 -13.51 4.56 0.72
CA LEU A 239 -13.66 3.92 -0.57
C LEU A 239 -14.10 4.94 -1.64
N PRO A 240 -13.74 4.74 -2.92
CA PRO A 240 -14.20 5.55 -4.03
C PRO A 240 -15.74 5.63 -4.04
N HIS A 241 -16.25 6.85 -4.13
CA HIS A 241 -17.65 7.14 -4.31
C HIS A 241 -17.82 8.13 -5.45
N ASN A 242 -18.99 8.11 -6.08
CA ASN A 242 -19.32 9.13 -7.06
C ASN A 242 -19.63 10.42 -6.28
N PRO A 243 -19.01 11.57 -6.57
CA PRO A 243 -19.31 12.83 -5.88
C PRO A 243 -20.78 13.27 -6.00
N THR A 244 -21.55 12.72 -6.94
CA THR A 244 -23.01 12.93 -7.01
C THR A 244 -23.78 12.13 -5.96
N ASP A 245 -23.19 11.05 -5.44
CA ASP A 245 -23.80 10.25 -4.38
C ASP A 245 -23.66 11.02 -3.06
N GLN A 246 -24.79 11.28 -2.39
CA GLN A 246 -24.81 11.88 -1.05
C GLN A 246 -24.46 10.85 0.04
N VAL A 247 -23.48 10.01 -0.24
CA VAL A 247 -23.05 8.90 0.62
C VAL A 247 -21.52 8.81 0.58
N GLN A 248 -20.89 8.90 1.74
CA GLN A 248 -19.48 8.53 1.90
C GLN A 248 -19.39 7.06 2.33
N ARG A 249 -18.46 6.32 1.71
CA ARG A 249 -18.26 4.90 1.98
C ARG A 249 -16.91 4.69 2.65
N TYR A 250 -16.91 3.95 3.76
CA TYR A 250 -15.70 3.59 4.48
C TYR A 250 -15.64 2.08 4.64
N PHE A 251 -14.48 1.50 4.43
CA PHE A 251 -14.24 0.13 4.86
C PHE A 251 -14.14 0.09 6.38
N ARG A 252 -14.79 -0.90 6.99
CA ARG A 252 -14.72 -1.16 8.44
C ARG A 252 -13.38 -1.79 8.76
N HIS A 253 -12.35 -0.95 8.87
CA HIS A 253 -10.96 -1.39 9.02
C HIS A 253 -10.74 -2.20 10.31
N GLU A 254 -11.62 -2.09 11.30
CA GLU A 254 -11.61 -2.94 12.51
C GLU A 254 -11.87 -4.43 12.20
N MET A 255 -12.49 -4.71 11.05
CA MET A 255 -12.77 -6.09 10.62
C MET A 255 -11.56 -6.73 9.94
N ALA A 256 -10.79 -5.97 9.15
CA ALA A 256 -9.60 -6.47 8.47
C ALA A 256 -8.63 -5.33 8.17
N MET A 257 -7.48 -5.35 8.84
CA MET A 257 -6.39 -4.41 8.63
C MET A 257 -5.06 -5.06 9.00
N CYS A 258 -4.13 -5.05 8.06
CA CYS A 258 -2.77 -5.56 8.23
C CYS A 258 -1.76 -4.40 8.33
N PRO A 259 -0.51 -4.65 8.74
CA PRO A 259 0.52 -3.62 8.84
C PRO A 259 0.76 -2.86 7.54
N HIS A 260 0.65 -3.53 6.38
CA HIS A 260 0.86 -2.92 5.07
C HIS A 260 -0.23 -1.89 4.71
N LEU A 261 -1.50 -2.21 4.98
CA LEU A 261 -2.62 -1.29 4.79
C LEU A 261 -2.48 -0.07 5.71
N LEU A 262 -2.12 -0.29 6.97
CA LEU A 262 -1.90 0.80 7.91
C LEU A 262 -0.71 1.67 7.48
N ALA A 263 0.41 1.08 7.09
CA ALA A 263 1.59 1.82 6.64
C ALA A 263 1.31 2.68 5.39
N PHE A 264 0.70 2.10 4.34
CA PHE A 264 0.32 2.89 3.17
C PHE A 264 -0.82 3.87 3.46
N GLY A 265 -1.76 3.54 4.35
CA GLY A 265 -2.79 4.45 4.83
C GLY A 265 -2.19 5.68 5.53
N ILE A 266 -1.19 5.48 6.38
CA ILE A 266 -0.39 6.55 6.99
C ILE A 266 0.26 7.41 5.90
N LEU A 267 0.87 6.80 4.88
CA LEU A 267 1.58 7.51 3.82
C LEU A 267 0.70 8.26 2.82
N LEU A 268 -0.52 7.80 2.53
CA LEU A 268 -1.30 8.29 1.38
C LEU A 268 -2.69 8.83 1.75
N GLN A 269 -3.21 8.51 2.94
CA GLN A 269 -4.54 8.96 3.38
C GLN A 269 -4.48 10.00 4.50
N THR A 270 -3.30 10.51 4.86
CA THR A 270 -3.14 11.48 5.95
C THR A 270 -2.80 12.88 5.44
N SER A 271 -1.51 13.20 5.27
CA SER A 271 -0.97 14.50 4.87
C SER A 271 0.24 14.31 3.97
N THR A 272 0.39 15.18 2.96
CA THR A 272 1.54 15.20 2.05
C THR A 272 2.88 15.33 2.79
N ARG A 273 2.88 15.96 3.97
CA ARG A 273 4.05 16.08 4.85
C ARG A 273 4.58 14.72 5.30
N ILE A 274 3.68 13.78 5.62
CA ILE A 274 4.06 12.41 6.03
C ILE A 274 4.73 11.69 4.86
N LEU A 275 4.11 11.71 3.67
CA LEU A 275 4.70 11.09 2.49
C LEU A 275 6.08 11.68 2.18
N ALA A 276 6.19 13.02 2.17
CA ALA A 276 7.43 13.72 1.89
C ALA A 276 8.52 13.41 2.92
N TYR A 277 8.17 13.22 4.19
CA TYR A 277 9.13 12.81 5.21
C TYR A 277 9.73 11.44 4.89
N PHE A 278 8.90 10.42 4.66
CA PHE A 278 9.40 9.05 4.43
C PHE A 278 10.08 8.86 3.07
N THR A 279 9.71 9.67 2.06
CA THR A 279 10.30 9.60 0.71
C THR A 279 11.54 10.49 0.55
N HIS A 280 11.51 11.74 1.03
CA HIS A 280 12.61 12.69 0.80
C HIS A 280 13.54 12.87 2.01
N THR A 281 13.02 12.79 3.24
CA THR A 281 13.81 13.10 4.45
C THR A 281 14.46 11.85 5.02
N ASN A 282 13.65 10.85 5.37
CA ASN A 282 14.13 9.57 5.90
C ASN A 282 14.60 8.62 4.78
N MET A 283 14.06 8.80 3.57
CA MET A 283 14.37 8.00 2.37
C MET A 283 14.23 6.49 2.61
N THR A 284 13.18 6.09 3.34
CA THR A 284 12.88 4.69 3.64
C THR A 284 11.73 4.13 2.80
N VAL A 285 10.99 4.99 2.11
CA VAL A 285 9.95 4.60 1.15
C VAL A 285 10.35 5.09 -0.23
N TYR A 286 10.35 4.21 -1.23
CA TYR A 286 10.81 4.55 -2.58
C TYR A 286 9.63 4.89 -3.49
N LEU A 287 9.73 6.04 -4.13
CA LEU A 287 8.78 6.51 -5.13
C LEU A 287 9.42 6.39 -6.53
N ILE A 288 8.87 5.54 -7.39
CA ILE A 288 9.51 5.16 -8.67
C ILE A 288 8.53 5.40 -9.82
N THR A 289 8.94 6.19 -10.81
CA THR A 289 8.18 6.34 -12.06
C THR A 289 8.49 5.21 -13.03
N VAL A 290 7.46 4.62 -13.59
CA VAL A 290 7.54 3.61 -14.65
C VAL A 290 6.95 4.20 -15.92
N GLN A 291 7.76 4.28 -16.96
CA GLN A 291 7.36 4.86 -18.25
C GLN A 291 7.08 3.77 -19.30
N ASN A 292 7.66 2.58 -19.12
CA ASN A 292 7.52 1.46 -20.03
C ASN A 292 6.38 0.53 -19.56
N LEU A 293 5.48 0.18 -20.47
CA LEU A 293 4.36 -0.73 -20.17
C LEU A 293 4.85 -2.14 -19.81
N ASP A 294 5.90 -2.65 -20.45
CA ASP A 294 6.46 -3.96 -20.17
C ASP A 294 7.06 -4.01 -18.76
N GLU A 295 7.77 -2.95 -18.33
CA GLU A 295 8.24 -2.82 -16.95
C GLU A 295 7.06 -2.78 -15.96
N TRP A 296 6.01 -2.04 -16.30
CA TRP A 296 4.79 -1.99 -15.48
C TRP A 296 4.12 -3.36 -15.35
N LEU A 297 4.01 -4.11 -16.44
CA LEU A 297 3.45 -5.46 -16.46
C LEU A 297 4.35 -6.45 -15.68
N ASN A 298 5.67 -6.32 -15.79
CA ASN A 298 6.62 -7.16 -15.07
C ASN A 298 6.46 -7.07 -13.54
N LEU A 299 6.03 -5.91 -13.01
CA LEU A 299 5.71 -5.76 -11.58
C LEU A 299 4.56 -6.68 -11.10
N HIS A 300 3.78 -7.24 -12.01
CA HIS A 300 2.62 -8.08 -11.71
C HIS A 300 2.88 -9.59 -11.87
N LEU A 301 3.98 -9.99 -12.52
CA LEU A 301 4.20 -11.37 -12.94
C LEU A 301 4.33 -12.38 -11.78
N ASN A 302 4.79 -11.94 -10.61
CA ASN A 302 5.00 -12.81 -9.45
C ASN A 302 3.97 -12.60 -8.34
N VAL A 303 2.86 -11.90 -8.61
CA VAL A 303 1.84 -11.58 -7.60
C VAL A 303 0.81 -12.70 -7.45
N VAL A 304 0.61 -13.51 -8.50
CA VAL A 304 -0.33 -14.62 -8.53
C VAL A 304 0.41 -15.84 -9.08
N ASP A 305 0.66 -16.81 -8.22
CA ASP A 305 1.17 -18.15 -8.58
C ASP A 305 0.01 -19.14 -8.77
#